data_AF-A0A956TMZ4-F1
#
_entry.id   AF-A0A956TMZ4-F1
#
_cell.length_a   1.000
_cell.length_b   1.000
_cell.length_c   1.000
_cell.angle_alpha   90.00
_cell.angle_beta   90.00
_cell.angle_gamma   90.00
#
_symmetry.space_group_name_H-M   'P 1'
#
loop_
_entity.id
_entity.type
_entity.pdbx_description
1 polymer ?
#
loop_
_entity_poly.entity_id
_entity_poly.type
_entity_poly.pdbx_seq_one_letter_code
_entity_poly.pdbx_strand_id
1 'polypeptide(L)'
;MIRRYQNDNIEHTHILARLTRSYQNDNLIVRFRPTVEIINETELNAFARKHAGARKPLANWIDVTRAAAWSSFADVRDTFRSADYVKDQVVFDIGGNNYRLISSIDYSAQRVYVLEMMTHAEYDRWQA
;
A
#
# COMPACT_ATOMS: atom_id res chain seq x y z
N MET A 1 23.34 -17.23 57.92
CA MET A 1 24.15 -16.09 57.43
C MET A 1 23.67 -15.78 56.02
N ILE A 2 22.95 -14.67 55.83
CA ILE A 2 22.23 -14.28 54.59
C ILE A 2 22.89 -13.03 53.98
N ARG A 3 23.03 -13.01 52.64
CA ARG A 3 22.95 -11.89 51.65
C ARG A 3 23.58 -12.44 50.35
N ARG A 4 22.97 -12.60 49.17
CA ARG A 4 22.05 -11.86 48.27
C ARG A 4 22.60 -10.55 47.69
N TYR A 5 22.59 -10.48 46.34
CA TYR A 5 22.61 -9.32 45.40
C TYR A 5 24.01 -8.67 45.14
N GLN A 6 24.47 -8.28 43.93
CA GLN A 6 23.83 -7.80 42.69
C GLN A 6 24.69 -7.94 41.41
N ASN A 7 23.99 -8.05 40.25
CA ASN A 7 24.19 -7.40 38.94
C ASN A 7 25.60 -7.21 38.33
N ASP A 8 25.99 -8.15 37.45
CA ASP A 8 26.93 -7.90 36.36
C ASP A 8 26.18 -7.45 35.09
N ASN A 9 25.87 -6.15 35.00
CA ASN A 9 25.35 -5.56 33.76
C ASN A 9 25.68 -4.07 33.62
N ILE A 10 26.95 -3.69 33.49
CA ILE A 10 27.34 -2.36 32.97
C ILE A 10 28.67 -2.47 32.21
N GLU A 11 28.71 -3.11 31.04
CA GLU A 11 29.78 -2.86 30.03
C GLU A 11 29.30 -3.13 28.58
N HIS A 12 27.98 -3.23 28.34
CA HIS A 12 27.45 -3.49 26.98
C HIS A 12 26.57 -2.37 26.40
N THR A 13 26.30 -1.30 27.16
CA THR A 13 25.37 -0.24 26.74
C THR A 13 26.06 0.87 25.93
N HIS A 14 27.38 1.06 26.07
CA HIS A 14 28.10 2.15 25.39
C HIS A 14 28.49 1.83 23.95
N ILE A 15 28.73 0.55 23.61
CA ILE A 15 28.97 0.12 22.22
C ILE A 15 27.67 0.21 21.41
N LEU A 16 26.54 -0.23 21.98
CA LEU A 16 25.25 -0.21 21.30
C LEU A 16 24.73 1.22 21.05
N ALA A 17 24.99 2.17 21.96
CA ALA A 17 24.65 3.59 21.74
C ALA A 17 25.51 4.25 20.65
N ARG A 18 26.77 3.84 20.49
CA ARG A 18 27.69 4.35 19.46
C ARG A 18 27.39 3.76 18.08
N LEU A 19 27.01 2.47 18.03
CA LEU A 19 26.60 1.79 16.80
C LEU A 19 25.22 2.25 16.30
N THR A 20 24.29 2.61 17.19
CA THR A 20 23.00 3.20 16.76
C THR A 20 23.14 4.63 16.26
N ARG A 21 24.09 5.42 16.79
CA ARG A 21 24.34 6.78 16.29
C ARG A 21 25.12 6.81 14.96
N SER A 22 26.00 5.85 14.68
CA SER A 22 26.63 5.73 13.35
C SER A 22 25.67 5.15 12.30
N TYR A 23 24.70 4.33 12.69
CA TYR A 23 23.63 3.84 11.79
C TYR A 23 22.69 4.94 11.26
N GLN A 24 22.68 6.12 11.89
CA GLN A 24 21.86 7.25 11.46
C GLN A 24 22.55 8.15 10.43
N ASN A 25 23.83 7.90 10.09
CA ASN A 25 24.64 8.84 9.30
C ASN A 25 25.31 8.28 8.05
N ASP A 26 24.99 7.07 7.60
CA ASP A 26 25.54 6.54 6.34
C ASP A 26 24.44 6.21 5.31
N ASN A 27 24.58 6.84 4.14
CA ASN A 27 23.85 6.60 2.89
C ASN A 27 24.08 5.17 2.34
N LEU A 28 23.73 4.13 3.10
CA LEU A 28 23.97 2.73 2.75
C LEU A 28 22.77 1.81 2.99
N ILE A 29 21.57 2.38 3.02
CA ILE A 29 20.31 1.65 2.86
C ILE A 29 19.59 2.33 1.69
N VAL A 30 19.63 1.72 0.51
CA VAL A 30 18.51 1.88 -0.43
C VAL A 30 17.31 1.42 0.37
N ARG A 31 16.54 2.36 0.92
CA ARG A 31 15.40 2.08 1.79
C ARG A 31 14.51 1.12 1.03
N PHE A 32 14.49 -0.16 1.42
CA PHE A 32 13.47 -1.09 0.99
C PHE A 32 12.18 -0.60 1.65
N ARG A 33 11.56 0.41 1.04
CA ARG A 33 10.17 0.73 1.35
C ARG A 33 9.39 -0.41 0.74
N PRO A 34 8.65 -1.21 1.53
CA PRO A 34 7.80 -2.22 0.94
C PRO A 34 6.81 -1.49 0.04
N THR A 35 6.96 -1.72 -1.26
CA THR A 35 6.08 -1.19 -2.30
C THR A 35 4.89 -2.12 -2.44
N VAL A 36 3.70 -1.56 -2.65
CA VAL A 36 2.53 -2.40 -2.92
C VAL A 36 2.71 -3.16 -4.23
N GLU A 37 2.58 -4.48 -4.17
CA GLU A 37 2.51 -5.36 -5.32
C GLU A 37 1.07 -5.39 -5.86
N ILE A 38 0.90 -5.14 -7.16
CA ILE A 38 -0.41 -5.20 -7.82
C ILE A 38 -0.55 -6.58 -8.48
N ILE A 39 -1.54 -7.34 -8.04
CA ILE A 39 -1.88 -8.66 -8.56
C ILE A 39 -3.01 -8.53 -9.57
N ASN A 40 -2.93 -9.30 -10.67
CA ASN A 40 -3.88 -9.30 -11.78
C ASN A 40 -3.94 -7.99 -12.60
N GLU A 41 -2.79 -7.34 -12.79
CA GLU A 41 -2.66 -6.12 -13.62
C GLU A 41 -3.04 -6.34 -15.11
N THR A 42 -3.10 -7.59 -15.56
CA THR A 42 -3.61 -7.96 -16.88
C THR A 42 -5.02 -7.44 -17.13
N GLU A 43 -5.87 -7.39 -16.10
CA GLU A 43 -7.23 -6.86 -16.20
C GLU A 43 -7.23 -5.35 -16.49
N LEU A 44 -6.34 -4.59 -15.84
CA LEU A 44 -6.19 -3.15 -16.06
C LEU A 44 -5.75 -2.86 -17.51
N ASN A 45 -4.79 -3.65 -18.01
CA ASN A 45 -4.31 -3.52 -19.38
C ASN A 45 -5.39 -3.87 -20.42
N ALA A 46 -6.18 -4.92 -20.18
CA ALA A 46 -7.28 -5.30 -21.05
C ALA A 46 -8.36 -4.20 -21.10
N PHE A 47 -8.71 -3.64 -19.94
CA PHE A 47 -9.67 -2.53 -19.86
C PHE A 47 -9.15 -1.27 -20.57
N ALA A 48 -7.89 -0.88 -20.33
CA ALA A 48 -7.26 0.29 -20.94
C ALA A 48 -7.15 0.21 -22.48
N ARG A 49 -7.08 -1.01 -23.04
CA ARG A 49 -7.14 -1.22 -24.50
C ARG A 49 -8.50 -0.87 -25.07
N LYS A 50 -9.59 -1.30 -24.40
CA LYS A 50 -10.98 -1.05 -24.80
C LYS A 50 -11.42 0.39 -24.52
N HIS A 51 -10.92 1.01 -23.46
CA HIS A 51 -11.30 2.34 -23.01
C HIS A 51 -10.09 3.27 -23.01
N ALA A 52 -9.89 3.99 -24.11
CA ALA A 52 -8.75 4.90 -24.27
C ALA A 52 -8.67 5.96 -23.16
N GLY A 53 -9.81 6.43 -22.67
CA GLY A 53 -9.91 7.38 -21.55
C GLY A 53 -9.38 6.83 -20.21
N ALA A 54 -9.31 5.51 -20.04
CA ALA A 54 -8.81 4.88 -18.82
C ALA A 54 -7.27 4.76 -18.78
N ARG A 55 -6.57 4.87 -19.92
CA ARG A 55 -5.13 4.58 -20.03
C ARG A 55 -4.26 5.44 -19.08
N LYS A 56 -4.37 6.76 -19.23
CA LYS A 56 -3.60 7.71 -18.40
C LYS A 56 -3.96 7.63 -16.91
N PRO A 57 -5.25 7.63 -16.51
CA PRO A 57 -5.58 7.55 -15.09
C PRO A 57 -5.22 6.20 -14.46
N LEU A 58 -5.29 5.08 -15.20
CA LEU A 58 -4.82 3.78 -14.70
C LEU A 58 -3.30 3.76 -14.53
N ALA A 59 -2.53 4.29 -15.47
CA ALA A 59 -1.08 4.41 -15.31
C ALA A 59 -0.72 5.21 -14.04
N ASN A 60 -1.39 6.33 -13.82
CA ASN A 60 -1.21 7.12 -12.59
C ASN A 60 -1.60 6.34 -11.33
N TRP A 61 -2.72 5.62 -11.34
CA TRP A 61 -3.13 4.80 -10.20
C TRP A 61 -2.11 3.70 -9.90
N ILE A 62 -1.56 3.04 -10.93
CA ILE A 62 -0.53 2.01 -10.80
C ILE A 62 0.73 2.59 -10.17
N ASP A 63 1.22 3.73 -10.67
CA ASP A 63 2.45 4.36 -10.18
C ASP A 63 2.30 4.79 -8.71
N VAL A 64 1.18 5.44 -8.36
CA VAL A 64 0.89 5.86 -6.99
C VAL A 64 0.75 4.67 -6.05
N THR A 65 0.03 3.63 -6.49
CA THR A 65 -0.18 2.41 -5.68
C THR A 65 1.15 1.71 -5.41
N ARG A 66 1.99 1.49 -6.44
CA ARG A 66 3.30 0.86 -6.26
C ARG A 66 4.22 1.66 -5.33
N ALA A 67 4.12 2.98 -5.31
CA ALA A 67 4.91 3.82 -4.42
C ALA A 67 4.36 3.89 -2.98
N ALA A 68 3.16 3.36 -2.74
CA ALA A 68 2.50 3.43 -1.45
C ALA A 68 3.03 2.40 -0.45
N ALA A 69 2.73 2.65 0.83
CA ALA A 69 2.95 1.74 1.94
C ALA A 69 1.74 1.86 2.88
N TRP A 70 0.65 1.17 2.55
CA TRP A 70 -0.62 1.27 3.28
C TRP A 70 -0.70 0.21 4.38
N SER A 71 -0.99 0.64 5.59
CA SER A 71 -1.24 -0.25 6.74
C SER A 71 -2.73 -0.42 7.04
N SER A 72 -3.58 0.43 6.48
CA SER A 72 -5.01 0.45 6.68
C SER A 72 -5.76 1.10 5.53
N PHE A 73 -7.09 0.95 5.51
CA PHE A 73 -7.96 1.67 4.58
C PHE A 73 -7.87 3.20 4.75
N ALA A 74 -7.58 3.69 5.96
CA ALA A 74 -7.39 5.12 6.18
C ALA A 74 -6.20 5.67 5.36
N ASP A 75 -5.09 4.91 5.29
CA ASP A 75 -3.92 5.30 4.49
C ASP A 75 -4.24 5.30 2.98
N VAL A 76 -5.05 4.33 2.55
CA VAL A 76 -5.57 4.28 1.18
C VAL A 76 -6.36 5.55 0.89
N ARG A 77 -7.25 5.96 1.80
CA ARG A 77 -8.09 7.14 1.64
C ARG A 77 -7.32 8.46 1.76
N ASP A 78 -6.19 8.47 2.45
CA ASP A 78 -5.29 9.62 2.44
C ASP A 78 -4.54 9.75 1.11
N THR A 79 -4.31 8.63 0.42
CA THR A 79 -3.72 8.62 -0.93
C THR A 79 -4.77 8.90 -2.02
N PHE A 80 -5.94 8.28 -1.90
CA PHE A 80 -7.06 8.34 -2.84
C PHE A 80 -8.33 8.72 -2.07
N ARG A 81 -8.60 10.03 -1.98
CA ARG A 81 -9.66 10.56 -1.10
C ARG A 81 -11.07 10.03 -1.40
N SER A 82 -11.33 9.68 -2.65
CA SER A 82 -12.60 9.10 -3.11
C SER A 82 -12.64 7.57 -3.08
N ALA A 83 -11.63 6.91 -2.49
CA ALA A 83 -11.70 5.46 -2.29
C ALA A 83 -12.81 5.13 -1.28
N ASP A 84 -13.59 4.12 -1.61
CA ASP A 84 -14.71 3.62 -0.81
C ASP A 84 -14.47 2.17 -0.38
N TYR A 85 -15.10 1.78 0.73
CA TYR A 85 -15.12 0.39 1.19
C TYR A 85 -16.54 -0.17 1.06
N VAL A 86 -16.74 -1.12 0.15
CA VAL A 86 -18.05 -1.64 -0.24
C VAL A 86 -17.97 -3.16 -0.37
N LYS A 87 -18.88 -3.89 0.29
CA LYS A 87 -18.95 -5.38 0.22
C LYS A 87 -17.58 -6.04 0.45
N ASP A 88 -16.87 -5.60 1.50
CA ASP A 88 -15.51 -6.03 1.88
C ASP A 88 -14.40 -5.75 0.85
N GLN A 89 -14.66 -4.89 -0.12
CA GLN A 89 -13.74 -4.51 -1.20
C GLN A 89 -13.42 -3.02 -1.13
N VAL A 90 -12.21 -2.66 -1.57
CA VAL A 90 -11.81 -1.27 -1.78
C VAL A 90 -12.07 -0.90 -3.23
N VAL A 91 -12.84 0.17 -3.43
CA VAL A 91 -13.25 0.66 -4.74
C VAL A 91 -12.60 2.01 -5.00
N PHE A 92 -11.93 2.15 -6.15
CA PHE A 92 -11.30 3.39 -6.57
C PHE A 92 -12.04 4.03 -7.74
N ASP A 93 -12.20 5.35 -7.68
CA ASP A 93 -12.62 6.16 -8.82
C ASP A 93 -11.45 6.39 -9.78
N ILE A 94 -11.62 5.97 -11.04
CA ILE A 94 -10.61 6.13 -12.06
C ILE A 94 -11.10 7.08 -13.15
N GLY A 95 -10.21 7.98 -13.57
CA GLY A 95 -10.45 8.87 -14.71
C GLY A 95 -11.51 9.94 -14.45
N GLY A 96 -11.58 10.49 -13.25
CA GLY A 96 -12.57 11.52 -12.90
C GLY A 96 -13.98 10.95 -12.76
N ASN A 97 -14.11 9.88 -11.97
CA ASN A 97 -15.37 9.20 -11.67
C ASN A 97 -16.01 8.39 -12.83
N ASN A 98 -15.33 8.27 -13.98
CA ASN A 98 -15.86 7.55 -15.14
C ASN A 98 -15.85 6.02 -14.99
N TYR A 99 -14.93 5.50 -14.18
CA TYR A 99 -14.71 4.07 -14.01
C TYR A 99 -14.50 3.68 -12.54
N ARG A 100 -14.67 2.39 -12.25
CA ARG A 100 -14.48 1.78 -10.93
C ARG A 100 -13.50 0.63 -11.02
N LEU A 101 -12.45 0.72 -10.22
CA LEU A 101 -11.52 -0.38 -9.97
C LEU A 101 -11.90 -1.02 -8.65
N ILE A 102 -12.36 -2.27 -8.71
CA ILE A 102 -12.72 -3.05 -7.54
C ILE A 102 -11.51 -3.89 -7.13
N SER A 103 -11.15 -3.84 -5.84
CA SER A 103 -9.98 -4.53 -5.32
C SER A 103 -10.18 -5.13 -3.94
N SER A 104 -9.37 -6.13 -3.63
CA SER A 104 -9.10 -6.56 -2.27
C SER A 104 -7.66 -6.18 -1.91
N ILE A 105 -7.42 -5.77 -0.66
CA ILE A 105 -6.10 -5.31 -0.21
C ILE A 105 -5.66 -6.12 1.00
N ASP A 106 -4.51 -6.78 0.87
CA ASP A 106 -3.79 -7.34 1.99
C ASP A 106 -2.72 -6.34 2.45
N TYR A 107 -3.06 -5.57 3.48
CA TYR A 107 -2.16 -4.57 4.06
C TYR A 107 -0.93 -5.20 4.71
N SER A 108 -1.01 -6.45 5.18
CA SER A 108 0.13 -7.12 5.82
C SER A 108 1.16 -7.58 4.79
N ALA A 109 0.68 -8.12 3.66
CA ALA A 109 1.50 -8.57 2.55
C ALA A 109 1.88 -7.45 1.57
N GLN A 110 1.33 -6.25 1.73
CA GLN A 110 1.46 -5.13 0.78
C GLN A 110 1.04 -5.54 -0.62
N ARG A 111 -0.15 -6.14 -0.75
CA ARG A 111 -0.71 -6.59 -2.03
C ARG A 111 -2.08 -5.99 -2.30
N VAL A 112 -2.27 -5.54 -3.52
CA VAL A 112 -3.57 -5.15 -4.06
C VAL A 112 -3.98 -6.15 -5.13
N TYR A 113 -5.09 -6.83 -4.91
CA TYR A 113 -5.69 -7.76 -5.86
C TYR A 113 -6.72 -7.02 -6.70
N VAL A 114 -6.46 -6.86 -7.99
CA VAL A 114 -7.44 -6.34 -8.95
C VAL A 114 -8.49 -7.42 -9.19
N LEU A 115 -9.72 -7.16 -8.73
CA LEU A 115 -10.84 -8.08 -8.89
C LEU A 115 -11.58 -7.80 -10.20
N GLU A 116 -11.90 -6.53 -10.46
CA GLU A 116 -12.67 -6.15 -11.64
C GLU A 116 -12.48 -4.66 -11.98
N MET A 117 -12.65 -4.32 -13.27
CA MET A 117 -12.66 -2.95 -13.77
C MET A 117 -13.90 -2.70 -14.61
N MET A 118 -14.66 -1.66 -14.30
CA MET A 118 -15.95 -1.40 -14.94
C MET A 118 -16.27 0.10 -15.10
N THR A 119 -17.21 0.43 -15.97
CA THR A 119 -17.78 1.77 -16.10
C THR A 119 -18.64 2.12 -14.88
N HIS A 120 -18.86 3.41 -14.65
CA HIS A 120 -19.77 3.85 -13.57
C HIS A 120 -21.16 3.22 -13.71
N ALA A 121 -21.71 3.16 -14.93
CA ALA A 121 -23.03 2.57 -15.17
C ALA A 121 -23.09 1.05 -14.90
N GLU A 122 -22.01 0.31 -15.18
CA GLU A 122 -21.88 -1.11 -14.83
C GLU A 122 -21.80 -1.29 -13.32
N TYR A 123 -21.05 -0.42 -12.64
CA TYR A 123 -20.92 -0.42 -11.19
C TYR A 123 -22.25 -0.17 -10.48
N ASP A 124 -23.04 0.79 -10.94
CA ASP A 124 -24.35 1.07 -10.37
C ASP A 124 -25.26 -0.17 -10.42
N ARG A 125 -25.18 -0.96 -11.51
CA ARG A 125 -25.90 -2.23 -11.64
C ARG A 125 -25.33 -3.35 -10.75
N TRP A 126 -24.04 -3.34 -10.48
CA TRP A 126 -23.38 -4.30 -9.59
C TRP A 126 -23.70 -4.03 -8.10
N GLN A 127 -23.93 -2.76 -7.76
CA GLN A 127 -24.31 -2.37 -6.40
C GLN A 127 -25.78 -2.67 -6.08
N ALA A 128 -26.67 -2.50 -7.06
CA ALA A 128 -28.11 -2.74 -6.96
C ALA A 128 -28.46 -4.16 -6.47
#